data_AF-A0A382DE31-F1
#
_entry.id   AF-A0A382DE31-F1
#
_cell.length_a   1.000
_cell.length_b   1.000
_cell.length_c   1.000
_cell.angle_alpha   90.00
_cell.angle_beta   90.00
_cell.angle_gamma   90.00
#
_symmetry.space_group_name_H-M   'P 1'
#
loop_
_entity.id
_entity.type
_entity.pdbx_description
1 polymer ?
#
loop_
_entity_poly.entity_id
_entity_poly.type
_entity_poly.pdbx_seq_one_letter_code
_entity_poly.pdbx_strand_id
1 'polypeptide(L)' 'MNHQEITHFKDSPYDCKVCNENFHSMSEMRDHLRKKHSYKIDR' A
#
# COMPACT_ATOMS: atom_id res chain seq x y z
N MET A 1 -18.26 -26.87 -0.88
CA MET A 1 -18.32 -25.40 -0.94
C MET A 1 -16.91 -24.91 -1.12
N ASN A 2 -16.67 -24.32 -2.28
CA ASN A 2 -15.38 -23.79 -2.70
C ASN A 2 -14.98 -22.75 -1.64
N HIS A 3 -13.99 -23.06 -0.79
CA HIS A 3 -13.43 -22.11 0.14
C HIS A 3 -12.67 -21.12 -0.75
N GLN A 4 -13.41 -20.15 -1.29
CA GLN A 4 -12.83 -19.00 -1.96
C GLN A 4 -11.75 -18.53 -1.02
N GLU A 5 -10.53 -18.59 -1.53
CA GLU A 5 -9.38 -17.98 -0.93
C GLU A 5 -9.76 -16.51 -0.79
N ILE A 6 -10.36 -16.16 0.36
CA ILE A 6 -10.36 -14.82 0.90
C ILE A 6 -8.90 -14.63 1.27
N THR A 7 -8.12 -14.47 0.21
CA THR A 7 -6.73 -14.13 0.16
C THR A 7 -6.68 -12.96 1.08
N HIS A 8 -6.12 -13.21 2.27
CA HIS A 8 -5.96 -12.31 3.39
C HIS A 8 -6.60 -10.92 3.18
N PHE A 9 -7.42 -10.53 4.15
CA PHE A 9 -7.42 -9.17 4.70
C PHE A 9 -5.99 -8.58 4.80
N LYS A 10 -5.38 -8.21 3.66
CA LYS A 10 -3.97 -7.82 3.46
C LYS A 10 -3.89 -6.48 2.73
N ASP A 11 -5.02 -5.82 2.49
CA ASP A 11 -5.03 -4.37 2.42
C ASP A 11 -4.81 -3.88 3.86
N SER A 12 -3.56 -3.99 4.31
CA SER A 12 -3.06 -2.98 5.23
C SER A 12 -3.44 -1.64 4.58
N PRO A 13 -4.19 -0.74 5.24
CA PRO A 13 -4.71 0.48 4.58
C PRO A 13 -3.62 1.37 3.99
N TYR A 14 -2.36 1.02 4.23
CA TYR A 14 -1.16 1.68 3.79
C TYR A 14 -0.27 0.70 3.02
N ASP A 15 -0.82 -0.01 2.04
CA ASP A 15 -0.02 -0.68 1.01
C ASP A 15 0.31 0.31 -0.12
N CYS A 16 1.56 0.31 -0.58
CA CYS A 16 1.92 1.07 -1.77
C CYS A 16 1.54 0.27 -3.02
N LYS A 17 0.51 0.68 -3.75
CA LYS A 17 0.10 0.01 -5.00
C LYS A 17 1.11 0.07 -6.15
N VAL A 18 2.19 0.84 -5.99
CA VAL A 18 3.23 0.99 -7.02
C VAL A 18 4.31 -0.09 -6.88
N CYS A 19 4.69 -0.45 -5.65
CA CYS A 19 5.73 -1.46 -5.38
C CYS A 19 5.24 -2.61 -4.49
N ASN A 20 3.97 -2.57 -4.08
CA ASN A 20 3.30 -3.49 -3.17
C ASN A 20 3.97 -3.62 -1.79
N GLU A 21 4.65 -2.57 -1.34
CA GLU A 21 5.28 -2.49 0.00
C GLU A 21 4.22 -2.19 1.06
N ASN A 22 4.29 -2.90 2.18
CA ASN A 22 3.29 -2.81 3.24
C ASN A 22 3.81 -1.94 4.39
N PHE A 23 3.09 -0.87 4.73
CA PHE A 23 3.45 0.01 5.84
C PHE A 23 2.54 -0.18 7.04
N HIS A 24 3.09 0.04 8.24
CA HIS A 24 2.31 0.02 9.47
C HIS A 24 1.59 1.36 9.73
N SER A 25 2.03 2.45 9.07
CA SER A 25 1.50 3.80 9.26
C SER A 25 1.40 4.59 7.95
N MET A 26 0.41 5.50 7.88
CA MET A 26 0.25 6.41 6.73
C MET A 26 1.47 7.31 6.53
N SER A 27 2.12 7.75 7.62
CA SER A 27 3.30 8.63 7.56
C SER A 27 4.49 7.95 6.86
N GLU A 28 4.69 6.66 7.15
CA GLU A 28 5.75 5.86 6.52
C GLU A 28 5.44 5.63 5.05
N MET A 29 4.20 5.28 4.72
CA MET A 29 3.76 5.15 3.33
C MET A 29 3.91 6.47 2.56
N ARG A 30 3.55 7.62 3.14
CA ARG A 30 3.69 8.93 2.50
C ARG A 30 5.15 9.29 2.26
N ASP A 31 6.03 9.06 3.23
CA ASP A 31 7.46 9.30 3.06
C ASP A 31 8.06 8.36 2.00
N HIS A 32 7.66 7.08 2.02
CA HIS A 32 8.00 6.12 0.98
C HIS A 32 7.53 6.59 -0.41
N LEU A 33 6.25 6.97 -0.58
CA LEU A 33 5.72 7.46 -1.85
C LEU A 33 6.46 8.72 -2.32
N ARG A 34 6.85 9.61 -1.40
CA ARG A 34 7.62 10.81 -1.71
C ARG A 34 9.06 10.51 -2.12
N LYS A 35 9.75 9.59 -1.43
CA LYS A 35 11.17 9.27 -1.67
C LYS A 35 11.39 8.25 -2.78
N LYS A 36 10.58 7.18 -2.80
CA LYS A 36 10.69 6.03 -3.71
C LYS A 36 9.86 6.21 -4.96
N HIS A 37 8.70 6.83 -4.84
CA HIS A 37 7.78 7.02 -5.97
C HIS A 37 7.66 8.46 -6.44
N SER A 38 8.42 9.39 -5.84
CA SER A 38 8.39 10.84 -6.11
C SER A 38 6.99 11.29 -6.51
N TYR A 39 6.00 10.92 -5.69
CA TYR A 39 4.58 11.09 -6.03
C TYR A 39 4.27 12.59 -6.03
N LYS A 40 4.47 13.22 -7.20
CA LYS A 40 3.87 14.50 -7.50
C LYS A 40 2.37 14.22 -7.54
N ILE A 41 1.69 14.59 -6.45
CA ILE A 41 0.23 14.76 -6.47
C ILE A 41 -0.01 15.83 -7.54
N ASP A 42 -0.22 15.40 -8.77
CA ASP A 42 -0.82 16.26 -9.77
C ASP A 42 -2.27 16.47 -9.33
N ARG A 43 -2.62 17.75 -9.25
CA ARG A 43 -3.80 18.31 -8.60
C ARG A 43 -5.11 17.90 -9.27
#